data_AF-A0A967I6E3-F1
#
_entry.id   AF-A0A967I6E3-F1
#
_cell.length_a   1.000
_cell.length_b   1.000
_cell.length_c   1.000
_cell.angle_alpha   90.00
_cell.angle_beta   90.00
_cell.angle_gamma   90.00
#
_symmetry.space_group_name_H-M   'P 1'
#
loop_
_entity.id
_entity.type
_entity.pdbx_description
1 polymer ?
#
loop_
_entity_poly.entity_id
_entity_poly.type
_entity_poly.pdbx_seq_one_letter_code
_entity_poly.pdbx_strand_id
1 'polypeptide(L)'
;MRGFTNQIIDAAGNGALVLTANKRLARHLRHAYDLRMQDDGCTVWPTPQIISYEAWLHRCLSEAGEGWRLLSASAAQRLWEELIEQSSSGSEMELLQVPATARKAYEAHRLLGAYRCRLEDASLTEDQQVFRKWQERFLQVCRDKEWIDRAELPWKVLDILAASEQAVPGEVLLVG
;
A
#
# COMPACT_ATOMS: atom_id res chain seq x y z
N MET A 1 9.63 -16.48 -23.11
CA MET A 1 9.48 -15.12 -22.54
C MET A 1 8.81 -14.13 -23.50
N ARG A 2 9.22 -13.98 -24.77
CA ARG A 2 8.61 -13.00 -25.71
C ARG A 2 7.09 -13.12 -25.90
N GLY A 3 6.54 -14.34 -25.88
CA GLY A 3 5.09 -14.55 -26.01
C GLY A 3 4.26 -13.98 -24.86
N PHE A 4 4.76 -14.06 -23.62
CA PHE A 4 4.05 -13.58 -22.43
C PHE A 4 4.01 -12.04 -22.38
N THR A 5 5.12 -11.39 -22.75
CA THR A 5 5.15 -9.92 -22.84
C THR A 5 4.19 -9.39 -23.90
N ASN A 6 4.10 -10.05 -25.07
CA ASN A 6 3.13 -9.66 -26.10
C ASN A 6 1.68 -9.81 -25.60
N GLN A 7 1.34 -10.91 -24.92
CA GLN A 7 0.00 -11.08 -24.34
C GLN A 7 -0.38 -9.95 -23.37
N ILE A 8 0.57 -9.49 -22.54
CA ILE A 8 0.33 -8.37 -21.63
C ILE A 8 0.13 -7.06 -22.40
N ILE A 9 0.92 -6.82 -23.44
CA ILE A 9 0.82 -5.62 -24.30
C ILE A 9 -0.53 -5.62 -25.03
N ASP A 10 -0.94 -6.76 -25.59
CA ASP A 10 -2.22 -6.92 -26.29
C ASP A 10 -3.39 -6.66 -25.33
N ALA A 11 -3.37 -7.24 -24.13
CA ALA A 11 -4.38 -6.99 -23.11
C ALA A 11 -4.43 -5.50 -22.70
N ALA A 12 -3.27 -4.87 -22.51
CA ALA A 12 -3.19 -3.44 -22.20
C ALA A 12 -3.75 -2.56 -23.34
N GLY A 13 -3.55 -2.96 -24.60
CA GLY A 13 -4.10 -2.29 -25.79
C GLY A 13 -5.61 -2.43 -25.89
N ASN A 14 -6.16 -3.55 -25.43
CA ASN A 14 -7.61 -3.79 -25.32
C ASN A 14 -8.26 -3.10 -24.11
N GLY A 15 -7.50 -2.32 -23.33
CA GLY A 15 -8.00 -1.55 -22.20
C GLY A 15 -7.92 -2.25 -20.84
N ALA A 16 -7.27 -3.41 -20.74
CA ALA A 16 -7.09 -4.10 -19.47
C ALA A 16 -6.24 -3.28 -18.48
N LEU A 17 -6.58 -3.36 -17.20
CA LEU A 17 -5.75 -2.83 -16.11
C LEU A 17 -4.64 -3.84 -15.80
N VAL A 18 -3.40 -3.48 -16.14
CA VAL A 18 -2.22 -4.29 -15.83
C VAL A 18 -1.58 -3.79 -14.54
N LEU A 19 -1.75 -4.55 -13.46
CA LEU A 19 -1.16 -4.29 -12.15
C LEU A 19 0.17 -5.03 -12.01
N THR A 20 1.23 -4.26 -11.83
CA THR A 20 2.58 -4.79 -11.67
C THR A 20 3.02 -4.82 -10.21
N ALA A 21 3.90 -5.76 -9.85
CA ALA A 21 4.44 -5.86 -8.49
C ALA A 21 5.25 -4.61 -8.07
N ASN A 22 5.81 -3.86 -9.01
CA ASN A 22 6.58 -2.65 -8.71
C ASN A 22 6.66 -1.66 -9.88
N LYS A 23 7.04 -0.42 -9.57
CA LYS A 23 7.18 0.67 -10.55
C LYS A 23 8.21 0.38 -11.65
N ARG A 24 9.23 -0.43 -11.37
CA ARG A 24 10.26 -0.78 -12.38
C ARG A 24 9.65 -1.65 -13.48
N LEU A 25 8.88 -2.66 -13.11
CA LEU A 25 8.17 -3.52 -14.07
C LEU A 25 7.11 -2.75 -14.84
N ALA A 26 6.34 -1.87 -14.18
CA ALA A 26 5.39 -0.97 -14.86
C ALA A 26 6.07 -0.16 -15.98
N ARG A 27 7.21 0.48 -15.68
CA ARG A 27 7.97 1.26 -16.68
C ARG A 27 8.51 0.39 -17.80
N HIS A 28 9.00 -0.81 -17.49
CA HIS A 28 9.51 -1.72 -18.51
C HIS A 28 8.40 -2.15 -19.49
N LEU A 29 7.23 -2.54 -18.98
CA LEU A 29 6.10 -2.94 -19.82
C LEU A 29 5.50 -1.77 -20.59
N ARG A 30 5.46 -0.58 -19.98
CA ARG A 30 5.08 0.66 -20.68
C ARG A 30 5.96 0.91 -21.89
N HIS A 31 7.28 0.84 -21.69
CA HIS A 31 8.23 1.05 -22.77
C HIS A 31 8.10 0.00 -23.87
N ALA A 32 7.88 -1.26 -23.51
CA ALA A 32 7.63 -2.33 -24.49
C ALA A 32 6.33 -2.09 -25.29
N TYR A 33 5.28 -1.59 -24.65
CA TYR A 33 4.06 -1.17 -25.32
C TYR A 33 4.32 -0.01 -26.29
N ASP A 34 5.07 1.01 -25.86
CA ASP A 34 5.37 2.18 -26.70
C ASP A 34 6.20 1.79 -27.93
N LEU A 35 7.18 0.88 -27.78
CA LEU A 35 7.94 0.33 -28.92
C LEU A 35 7.03 -0.42 -29.89
N ARG A 36 6.09 -1.22 -29.39
CA ARG A 36 5.12 -1.92 -30.24
C ARG A 36 4.28 -0.95 -31.07
N MET A 37 3.75 0.10 -30.44
CA MET A 37 2.93 1.09 -31.15
C MET A 37 3.74 1.82 -32.23
N GLN A 38 5.03 2.10 -31.98
CA GLN A 38 5.93 2.68 -32.98
C GLN A 38 6.17 1.73 -34.15
N ASP A 39 6.45 0.45 -33.88
CA ASP A 39 6.65 -0.57 -34.90
C ASP A 39 5.39 -0.79 -35.76
N ASP A 40 4.21 -0.63 -35.17
CA ASP A 40 2.91 -0.69 -35.86
C ASP A 40 2.59 0.63 -36.61
N GLY A 41 3.50 1.60 -36.62
CA GLY A 41 3.39 2.86 -37.37
C GLY A 41 2.46 3.90 -36.74
N CYS A 42 2.03 3.69 -35.50
CA CYS A 42 1.22 4.67 -34.78
C CYS A 42 2.08 5.89 -34.41
N THR A 43 1.52 7.08 -34.55
CA THR A 43 2.18 8.35 -34.17
C THR A 43 1.65 8.91 -32.85
N VAL A 44 0.43 8.50 -32.45
CA VAL A 44 -0.23 8.84 -31.20
C VAL A 44 -1.09 7.64 -30.77
N TRP A 45 -1.06 7.29 -29.49
CA TRP A 45 -1.89 6.25 -28.90
C TRP A 45 -2.38 6.64 -27.49
N PRO A 46 -3.53 6.12 -27.02
CA PRO A 46 -3.94 6.28 -25.63
C PRO A 46 -2.92 5.71 -24.67
N THR A 47 -2.76 6.31 -23.49
CA THR A 47 -1.89 5.76 -22.44
C THR A 47 -2.53 4.47 -21.89
N PRO A 48 -1.87 3.29 -22.00
CA PRO A 48 -2.45 2.05 -21.48
C PRO A 48 -2.62 2.08 -19.94
N GLN A 49 -3.39 1.17 -19.36
CA GLN A 49 -3.54 1.08 -17.89
C GLN A 49 -2.49 0.16 -17.25
N ILE A 50 -1.20 0.39 -17.52
CA ILE A 50 -0.07 -0.34 -16.88
C ILE A 50 0.48 0.46 -15.69
N ILE A 51 0.23 -0.03 -14.47
CA ILE A 51 0.55 0.69 -13.23
C ILE A 51 1.02 -0.30 -12.14
N SER A 52 1.84 0.14 -11.19
CA SER A 52 2.16 -0.72 -10.02
C SER A 52 0.97 -0.82 -9.09
N TYR A 53 0.79 -1.96 -8.43
CA TYR A 53 -0.27 -2.16 -7.43
C TYR A 53 -0.33 -1.03 -6.39
N GLU A 54 0.80 -0.65 -5.80
CA GLU A 54 0.88 0.46 -4.83
C GLU A 54 0.34 1.77 -5.43
N ALA A 55 0.80 2.15 -6.63
CA ALA A 55 0.35 3.38 -7.30
C ALA A 55 -1.13 3.34 -7.70
N TRP A 56 -1.67 2.16 -8.03
CA TRP A 56 -3.10 2.00 -8.30
C TRP A 56 -3.94 2.26 -7.05
N LEU A 57 -3.54 1.71 -5.89
CA LEU A 57 -4.22 1.98 -4.62
C LEU A 57 -4.23 3.48 -4.27
N HIS A 58 -3.08 4.16 -4.44
CA HIS A 58 -2.98 5.61 -4.24
C HIS A 58 -3.87 6.40 -5.19
N ARG A 59 -4.00 5.95 -6.44
CA ARG A 59 -4.87 6.57 -7.43
C ARG A 59 -6.34 6.46 -7.01
N CYS A 60 -6.79 5.27 -6.65
CA CYS A 60 -8.17 5.05 -6.18
C CYS A 60 -8.52 5.95 -4.98
N LEU A 61 -7.61 6.07 -4.01
CA LEU A 61 -7.83 6.94 -2.85
C LEU A 61 -7.86 8.44 -3.24
N SER A 62 -6.99 8.85 -4.16
CA SER A 62 -6.95 10.23 -4.67
C SER A 62 -8.21 10.58 -5.45
N GLU A 63 -8.69 9.68 -6.31
CA GLU A 63 -9.92 9.84 -7.10
C GLU A 63 -11.17 9.92 -6.21
N ALA A 64 -11.16 9.26 -5.06
CA ALA A 64 -12.20 9.39 -4.03
C ALA A 64 -12.11 10.70 -3.22
N GLY A 65 -11.13 11.58 -3.48
CA GLY A 65 -10.93 12.82 -2.72
C GLY A 65 -10.34 12.61 -1.31
N GLU A 66 -9.90 11.39 -0.99
CA GLU A 66 -9.42 11.01 0.34
C GLU A 66 -7.88 10.92 0.43
N GLY A 67 -7.16 11.28 -0.64
CA GLY A 67 -5.70 11.14 -0.72
C GLY A 67 -4.92 11.89 0.38
N TRP A 68 -5.46 13.00 0.89
CA TRP A 68 -4.86 13.79 1.97
C TRP A 68 -4.82 13.08 3.33
N ARG A 69 -5.68 12.06 3.52
CA ARG A 69 -5.77 11.27 4.75
C ARG A 69 -4.63 10.26 4.88
N LEU A 70 -3.97 9.92 3.79
CA LEU A 70 -2.97 8.85 3.78
C LEU A 70 -1.66 9.30 4.41
N LEU A 71 -1.22 8.57 5.43
CA LEU A 71 0.07 8.81 6.05
C LEU A 71 1.23 8.48 5.11
N SER A 72 2.18 9.41 5.04
CA SER A 72 3.49 9.11 4.47
C SER A 72 4.22 8.11 5.37
N ALA A 73 5.14 7.34 4.79
CA ALA A 73 5.92 6.37 5.56
C ALA A 73 6.74 7.04 6.68
N SER A 74 7.24 8.25 6.44
CA SER A 74 7.97 9.02 7.45
C SER A 74 7.06 9.57 8.54
N ALA A 75 5.86 10.04 8.21
CA ALA A 75 4.90 10.52 9.20
C ALA A 75 4.41 9.38 10.11
N ALA A 76 4.10 8.22 9.54
CA ALA A 76 3.74 7.03 10.31
C ALA A 76 4.90 6.59 11.22
N GLN A 77 6.12 6.49 10.67
CA GLN A 77 7.32 6.15 11.45
C GLN A 77 7.53 7.10 12.64
N ARG A 78 7.42 8.41 12.40
CA ARG A 78 7.59 9.41 13.44
C ARG A 78 6.51 9.29 14.53
N LEU A 79 5.26 9.04 14.14
CA LEU A 79 4.18 8.79 15.10
C LEU A 79 4.46 7.55 15.96
N TRP A 80 4.98 6.47 15.38
CA TRP A 80 5.40 5.29 16.14
C TRP A 80 6.51 5.61 17.15
N GLU A 81 7.51 6.40 16.76
CA GLU A 81 8.57 6.85 17.65
C GLU A 81 8.02 7.67 18.83
N GLU A 82 7.12 8.63 18.56
CA GLU A 82 6.48 9.45 19.59
C GLU A 82 5.68 8.61 20.59
N LEU A 83 4.88 7.66 20.10
CA LEU A 83 4.04 6.81 20.96
C LEU A 83 4.87 5.86 21.83
N ILE A 84 5.98 5.36 21.30
CA ILE A 84 6.90 4.50 22.04
C ILE A 84 7.65 5.30 23.10
N GLU A 85 8.21 6.46 22.72
CA GLU A 85 8.93 7.35 23.63
C GLU A 85 8.05 7.76 24.84
N GLN A 86 6.81 8.15 24.58
CA GLN A 86 5.83 8.50 25.62
C GLN A 86 5.47 7.33 26.55
N SER A 87 5.61 6.09 26.07
CA SER A 87 5.31 4.89 26.84
C SER A 87 6.49 4.37 27.66
N SER A 88 7.72 4.63 27.22
CA SER A 88 8.95 4.13 27.85
C SER A 88 9.63 5.16 28.77
N SER A 89 9.41 6.46 28.53
CA SER A 89 10.08 7.54 29.28
C SER A 89 9.73 7.48 30.79
N GLY A 90 10.75 7.41 31.64
CA GLY A 90 10.61 7.35 33.09
C GLY A 90 10.11 6.00 33.66
N SER A 91 10.11 4.93 32.85
CA SER A 91 9.74 3.58 33.26
C SER A 91 10.95 2.64 33.34
N GLU A 92 10.81 1.47 33.97
CA GLU A 92 11.83 0.39 33.94
C GLU A 92 12.15 -0.09 32.51
N MET A 93 11.28 0.22 31.54
CA MET A 93 11.41 -0.10 30.12
C MET A 93 11.98 1.07 29.30
N GLU A 94 12.81 1.93 29.89
CA GLU A 94 13.46 3.01 29.14
C GLU A 94 14.25 2.44 27.95
N LEU A 95 13.77 2.70 26.73
CA LEU A 95 14.31 2.10 25.52
C LEU A 95 15.51 2.90 25.02
N LEU A 96 16.69 2.27 25.02
CA LEU A 96 17.92 2.85 24.49
C LEU A 96 17.90 3.11 22.97
N GLN A 97 16.94 2.53 22.23
CA GLN A 97 16.90 2.51 20.75
C GLN A 97 15.49 2.73 20.16
N VAL A 98 14.79 3.77 20.62
CA VAL A 98 13.41 4.10 20.18
C VAL A 98 13.23 4.07 18.65
N PRO A 99 14.08 4.68 17.81
CA PRO A 99 13.87 4.67 16.35
C PRO A 99 13.88 3.26 15.74
N ALA A 100 14.80 2.40 16.20
CA ALA A 100 14.90 1.03 15.71
C ALA A 100 13.70 0.18 16.16
N THR A 101 13.26 0.35 17.41
CA THR A 101 12.08 -0.33 17.96
C THR A 101 10.82 0.11 17.22
N ALA A 102 10.64 1.40 17.00
CA ALA A 102 9.51 1.96 16.24
C ALA A 102 9.44 1.41 14.83
N ARG A 103 10.58 1.31 14.15
CA ARG A 103 10.64 0.73 12.80
C ARG A 103 10.17 -0.72 12.76
N LYS A 104 10.63 -1.55 13.72
CA LYS A 104 10.22 -2.96 13.83
C LYS A 104 8.74 -3.09 14.20
N ALA A 105 8.27 -2.28 15.14
CA ALA A 105 6.87 -2.25 15.53
C ALA A 105 5.97 -1.86 14.35
N TYR A 106 6.35 -0.82 13.59
CA TYR A 106 5.58 -0.43 12.41
C TYR A 106 5.59 -1.51 11.31
N GLU A 107 6.71 -2.20 11.10
CA GLU A 107 6.78 -3.34 10.18
C GLU A 107 5.85 -4.48 10.60
N ALA A 108 5.86 -4.85 11.89
CA ALA A 108 4.96 -5.87 12.45
C ALA A 108 3.48 -5.46 12.29
N HIS A 109 3.15 -4.19 12.57
CA HIS A 109 1.82 -3.64 12.36
C HIS A 109 1.36 -3.78 10.90
N ARG A 110 2.23 -3.40 9.94
CA ARG A 110 1.93 -3.52 8.51
C ARG A 110 1.71 -4.96 8.08
N LEU A 111 2.51 -5.90 8.59
CA LEU A 111 2.34 -7.33 8.32
C LEU A 111 0.99 -7.83 8.85
N LEU A 112 0.65 -7.52 10.10
CA LEU A 112 -0.65 -7.90 10.68
C LEU A 112 -1.82 -7.35 9.85
N GLY A 113 -1.74 -6.08 9.43
CA GLY A 113 -2.77 -5.46 8.60
C GLY A 113 -2.88 -6.08 7.19
N ALA A 114 -1.75 -6.42 6.57
CA ALA A 114 -1.71 -7.06 5.26
C ALA A 114 -2.31 -8.48 5.27
N TYR A 115 -2.04 -9.26 6.32
CA TYR A 115 -2.53 -10.63 6.46
C TYR A 115 -3.87 -10.75 7.22
N ARG A 116 -4.46 -9.63 7.64
CA ARG A 116 -5.69 -9.61 8.47
C ARG A 116 -5.57 -10.39 9.78
N CYS A 117 -4.36 -10.45 10.33
CA CYS A 117 -4.10 -11.13 11.59
C CYS A 117 -4.30 -10.18 12.78
N ARG A 118 -4.76 -10.73 13.89
CA ARG A 118 -4.79 -10.06 15.19
C ARG A 118 -3.90 -10.84 16.15
N LEU A 119 -3.28 -10.12 17.09
CA LEU A 119 -2.61 -10.76 18.22
C LEU A 119 -3.69 -11.20 19.21
N GLU A 120 -3.87 -12.50 19.37
CA GLU A 120 -4.84 -13.09 20.29
C GLU A 120 -4.24 -13.23 21.70
N ASP A 121 -5.07 -13.01 22.72
CA ASP A 121 -4.63 -12.76 24.10
C ASP A 121 -4.06 -13.98 24.81
N ALA A 122 -4.39 -15.18 24.35
CA ALA A 122 -4.17 -16.41 25.13
C ALA A 122 -2.68 -16.81 25.27
N SER A 123 -1.73 -16.18 24.57
CA SER A 123 -0.31 -16.58 24.61
C SER A 123 0.70 -15.47 24.28
N LEU A 124 0.37 -14.20 24.53
CA LEU A 124 1.31 -13.10 24.22
C LEU A 124 2.44 -13.02 25.24
N THR A 125 3.68 -13.02 24.75
CA THR A 125 4.88 -12.61 25.50
C THR A 125 4.77 -11.16 25.97
N GLU A 126 5.58 -10.77 26.95
CA GLU A 126 5.61 -9.39 27.48
C GLU A 126 5.83 -8.35 26.36
N ASP A 127 6.82 -8.58 25.48
CA ASP A 127 7.09 -7.72 24.32
C ASP A 127 5.89 -7.59 23.39
N GLN A 128 5.16 -8.69 23.15
CA GLN A 128 3.96 -8.68 22.30
C GLN A 128 2.80 -7.92 22.95
N GLN A 129 2.66 -7.98 24.28
CA GLN A 129 1.66 -7.19 25.01
C GLN A 129 1.98 -5.69 24.95
N VAL A 130 3.26 -5.33 25.11
CA VAL A 130 3.73 -3.94 24.97
C VAL A 130 3.50 -3.43 23.54
N PHE A 131 3.89 -4.22 22.54
CA PHE A 131 3.64 -3.91 21.12
C PHE A 131 2.14 -3.70 20.83
N ARG A 132 1.27 -4.58 21.35
CA ARG A 132 -0.18 -4.44 21.18
C ARG A 132 -0.68 -3.11 21.73
N LYS A 133 -0.23 -2.70 22.92
CA LYS A 133 -0.61 -1.39 23.50
C LYS A 133 -0.17 -0.22 22.60
N TRP A 134 1.04 -0.28 22.03
CA TRP A 134 1.49 0.73 21.07
C TRP A 134 0.63 0.74 19.79
N GLN A 135 0.32 -0.44 19.25
CA GLN A 135 -0.55 -0.59 18.08
C GLN A 135 -1.94 -0.01 18.31
N GLU A 136 -2.55 -0.29 19.46
CA GLU A 136 -3.88 0.22 19.83
C GLU A 136 -3.88 1.75 19.91
N ARG A 137 -2.85 2.35 20.51
CA ARG A 137 -2.67 3.81 20.54
C ARG A 137 -2.47 4.41 19.15
N PHE A 138 -1.64 3.78 18.32
CA PHE A 138 -1.41 4.21 16.93
C PHE A 138 -2.72 4.23 16.13
N LEU A 139 -3.49 3.14 16.21
CA LEU A 139 -4.79 3.03 15.56
C LEU A 139 -5.79 4.07 16.10
N GLN A 140 -5.77 4.34 17.41
CA GLN A 140 -6.63 5.37 18.00
C GLN A 140 -6.30 6.75 17.45
N VAL A 141 -5.02 7.13 17.41
CA VAL A 141 -4.58 8.42 16.84
C VAL A 141 -4.95 8.53 15.37
N CYS A 142 -4.81 7.46 14.59
CA CYS A 142 -5.23 7.45 13.19
C CYS A 142 -6.74 7.68 13.05
N ARG A 143 -7.57 7.02 13.88
CA ARG A 143 -9.02 7.25 13.90
C ARG A 143 -9.38 8.69 14.26
N ASP A 144 -8.79 9.22 15.32
CA ASP A 144 -9.11 10.56 15.83
C ASP A 144 -8.75 11.67 14.83
N LYS A 145 -7.68 11.46 14.05
CA LYS A 145 -7.23 12.41 13.01
C LYS A 145 -7.75 12.06 11.61
N GLU A 146 -8.61 11.05 11.51
CA GLU A 146 -9.11 10.50 10.25
C GLU A 146 -8.00 10.08 9.28
N TRP A 147 -6.81 9.75 9.79
CA TRP A 147 -5.69 9.29 8.98
C TRP A 147 -5.84 7.83 8.57
N ILE A 148 -5.36 7.54 7.36
CA ILE A 148 -5.29 6.19 6.79
C ILE A 148 -3.84 5.74 6.87
N ASP A 149 -3.58 4.61 7.53
CA ASP A 149 -2.27 3.95 7.46
C ASP A 149 -2.13 3.14 6.15
N ARG A 150 -0.89 2.98 5.69
CA ARG A 150 -0.58 2.16 4.51
C ARG A 150 -1.04 0.71 4.63
N ALA A 151 -1.10 0.14 5.84
CA ALA A 151 -1.62 -1.20 6.06
C ALA A 151 -3.15 -1.30 5.81
N GLU A 152 -3.86 -0.19 5.94
CA GLU A 152 -5.31 -0.11 5.74
C GLU A 152 -5.69 0.25 4.30
N LEU A 153 -4.76 0.84 3.53
CA LEU A 153 -5.01 1.35 2.18
C LEU A 153 -5.68 0.35 1.23
N PRO A 154 -5.24 -0.92 1.10
CA PRO A 154 -5.91 -1.89 0.21
C PRO A 154 -7.40 -2.06 0.52
N TRP A 155 -7.72 -1.99 1.81
CA TRP A 155 -9.04 -2.26 2.34
C TRP A 155 -9.95 -1.06 2.19
N LYS A 156 -9.41 0.13 2.44
CA LYS A 156 -10.11 1.38 2.14
C LYS A 156 -10.44 1.49 0.65
N VAL A 157 -9.54 1.04 -0.24
CA VAL A 157 -9.82 0.99 -1.68
C VAL A 157 -10.93 0.00 -2.01
N LEU A 158 -11.01 -1.16 -1.34
CA LEU A 158 -12.15 -2.07 -1.49
C LEU A 158 -13.47 -1.41 -1.08
N ASP A 159 -13.48 -0.69 0.03
CA ASP A 159 -14.68 0.04 0.49
C ASP A 159 -15.10 1.12 -0.53
N ILE A 160 -14.15 1.86 -1.08
CA ILE A 160 -14.39 2.86 -2.14
C ILE A 160 -14.99 2.19 -3.38
N LEU A 161 -14.42 1.08 -3.84
CA LEU A 161 -14.91 0.37 -5.01
C LEU A 161 -16.31 -0.21 -4.80
N ALA A 162 -16.62 -0.70 -3.60
CA ALA A 162 -17.94 -1.22 -3.26
C ALA A 162 -19.01 -0.11 -3.17
N ALA A 163 -18.62 1.10 -2.75
CA ALA A 163 -19.51 2.25 -2.64
C ALA A 163 -19.67 3.02 -3.96
N SER A 164 -18.72 2.89 -4.89
CA SER A 164 -18.73 3.61 -6.15
C SER A 164 -19.58 2.91 -7.21
N GLU A 165 -20.36 3.68 -7.97
CA GLU A 165 -20.87 3.23 -9.28
C GLU A 165 -19.78 3.25 -10.37
N GLN A 166 -18.52 3.57 -10.01
CA GLN A 166 -17.41 3.57 -10.95
C GLN A 166 -17.29 2.20 -11.64
N ALA A 167 -17.10 2.23 -12.95
CA ALA A 167 -16.82 1.04 -13.73
C ALA A 167 -15.54 0.37 -13.21
N VAL A 168 -15.70 -0.78 -12.54
CA VAL A 168 -14.60 -1.70 -12.26
C VAL A 168 -13.98 -2.09 -13.61
N PRO A 169 -12.64 -2.13 -13.75
CA PRO A 169 -12.02 -2.52 -15.01
C PRO A 169 -12.56 -3.87 -15.48
N GLY A 170 -12.98 -3.95 -16.75
CA GLY A 170 -13.55 -5.17 -17.32
C GLY A 170 -12.57 -6.35 -17.35
N GLU A 171 -11.26 -6.06 -17.32
CA GLU A 171 -10.19 -7.05 -17.26
C GLU A 171 -9.03 -6.53 -16.40
N VAL A 172 -8.49 -7.37 -15.52
CA VAL A 172 -7.34 -7.07 -14.65
C VAL A 172 -6.29 -8.17 -14.79
N LEU A 173 -5.05 -7.79 -15.11
CA LEU A 173 -3.90 -8.69 -15.15
C LEU A 173 -2.94 -8.36 -14.00
N LEU A 174 -2.50 -9.39 -13.28
CA LEU A 174 -1.47 -9.28 -12.24
C LEU A 174 -0.13 -9.77 -12.79
N VAL A 175 0.91 -8.95 -12.70
CA VAL A 175 2.25 -9.25 -13.25
C VAL A 175 3.33 -9.00 -12.20
N GLY A 176 4.07 -10.05 -11.82
CA GLY A 176 5.05 -10.01 -10.73
C GLY A 176 6.42 -10.54 -11.12
#